data_AF-A0A1V5IGC6-F1
#
_entry.id   AF-A0A1V5IGC6-F1
#
_cell.length_a   1.000
_cell.length_b   1.000
_cell.length_c   1.000
_cell.angle_alpha   90.00
_cell.angle_beta   90.00
_cell.angle_gamma   90.00
#
_symmetry.space_group_name_H-M   'P 1'
#
loop_
_entity.id
_entity.type
_entity.pdbx_description
1 polymer ?
#
loop_
_entity_poly.entity_id
_entity_poly.type
_entity_poly.pdbx_seq_one_letter_code
_entity_poly.pdbx_strand_id
1 'polypeptide(L)'
;MTRGSRDNKPWTSRELRTFRANAHLGARACAELLGRSVASVRCAAHRHRISLRQDGSRRGSVLGQPRGVSLRRGLREELVSKRLDGPLAERLRLDREAELCPSCAARPIAVPTTGLCHICHTHALTQAHRDEIALLEAKRALWTSRQQLKRLRDRAAAAAAPDPDE
;
A
#
# COMPACT_ATOMS: atom_id res chain seq x y z
N MET A 1 28.39 -34.61 -38.89
CA MET A 1 27.50 -34.69 -37.70
C MET A 1 26.90 -33.31 -37.44
N THR A 2 25.76 -33.03 -38.04
CA THR A 2 25.03 -31.76 -37.90
C THR A 2 24.32 -31.70 -36.54
N ARG A 3 24.74 -30.80 -35.66
CA ARG A 3 24.05 -30.51 -34.39
C ARG A 3 22.70 -29.87 -34.71
N GLY A 4 21.64 -30.69 -34.79
CA GLY A 4 20.27 -30.20 -34.91
C GLY A 4 19.97 -29.22 -33.78
N SER A 5 19.46 -28.04 -34.14
CA SER A 5 19.16 -26.93 -33.22
C SER A 5 18.18 -27.37 -32.13
N ARG A 6 18.70 -27.67 -30.93
CA ARG A 6 17.92 -27.93 -29.71
C ARG A 6 17.22 -26.66 -29.17
N ASP A 7 17.38 -25.53 -29.84
CA ASP A 7 16.96 -24.23 -29.33
C ASP A 7 15.45 -23.98 -29.42
N ASN A 8 14.73 -24.68 -30.30
CA ASN A 8 13.27 -24.52 -30.45
C ASN A 8 12.43 -25.52 -29.63
N LYS A 9 13.04 -26.43 -28.87
CA LYS A 9 12.28 -27.37 -28.05
C LYS A 9 11.57 -26.60 -26.91
N PRO A 10 10.28 -26.81 -26.64
CA PRO A 10 9.60 -26.18 -25.50
C PRO A 10 10.25 -26.59 -24.16
N TRP A 11 10.08 -25.76 -23.14
CA TRP A 11 10.56 -26.02 -21.79
C TRP A 11 9.60 -26.95 -21.06
N THR A 12 10.11 -28.08 -20.58
CA THR A 12 9.32 -29.04 -19.79
C THR A 12 9.29 -28.65 -18.32
N SER A 13 8.26 -29.09 -17.58
CA SER A 13 8.15 -28.86 -16.14
C SER A 13 9.35 -29.41 -15.36
N ARG A 14 9.93 -30.54 -15.82
CA ARG A 14 11.15 -31.13 -15.23
C ARG A 14 12.36 -30.23 -15.46
N GLU A 15 12.58 -29.76 -16.67
CA GLU A 15 13.67 -28.82 -16.98
C GLU A 15 13.51 -27.52 -16.17
N LEU A 16 12.30 -26.97 -16.04
CA LEU A 16 12.05 -25.78 -15.23
C LEU A 16 12.34 -26.00 -13.74
N ARG A 17 12.05 -27.19 -13.20
CA ARG A 17 12.39 -27.54 -11.81
C ARG A 17 13.90 -27.59 -11.62
N THR A 18 14.61 -28.29 -12.49
CA THR A 18 16.08 -28.35 -12.47
C THR A 18 16.69 -26.97 -12.65
N PHE A 19 16.13 -26.15 -13.55
CA PHE A 19 16.59 -24.79 -13.79
C PHE A 19 16.45 -23.90 -12.56
N ARG A 20 15.30 -23.95 -11.87
CA ARG A 20 15.09 -23.19 -10.62
C ARG A 20 16.08 -23.58 -9.53
N ALA A 21 16.38 -24.87 -9.40
CA ALA A 21 17.34 -25.36 -8.40
C ALA A 21 18.77 -24.85 -8.66
N ASN A 22 19.13 -24.65 -9.94
CA ASN A 22 20.51 -24.33 -10.35
C ASN A 22 20.69 -22.88 -10.85
N ALA A 23 19.66 -22.04 -10.78
CA ALA A 23 19.67 -20.70 -11.36
C ALA A 23 20.77 -19.79 -10.78
N HIS A 24 21.16 -20.03 -9.53
CA HIS A 24 22.25 -19.35 -8.82
C HIS A 24 23.64 -19.58 -9.44
N LEU A 25 23.83 -20.60 -10.28
CA LEU A 25 25.08 -20.82 -11.02
C LEU A 25 25.27 -19.83 -12.18
N GLY A 26 24.19 -19.15 -12.57
CA GLY A 26 24.17 -18.19 -13.67
C GLY A 26 23.88 -18.83 -15.04
N ALA A 27 23.69 -17.95 -16.04
CA ALA A 27 23.13 -18.33 -17.34
C ALA A 27 23.97 -19.37 -18.10
N ARG A 28 25.32 -19.27 -18.04
CA ARG A 28 26.24 -20.15 -18.78
C ARG A 28 26.25 -21.56 -18.20
N ALA A 29 26.43 -21.69 -16.88
CA ALA A 29 26.40 -22.98 -16.20
C ALA A 29 25.03 -23.67 -16.34
N CYS A 30 23.92 -22.91 -16.26
CA CYS A 30 22.59 -23.46 -16.51
C CYS A 30 22.40 -23.97 -17.95
N ALA A 31 22.98 -23.28 -18.93
CA ALA A 31 22.93 -23.67 -20.34
C ALA A 31 23.68 -24.99 -20.59
N GLU A 32 24.86 -25.14 -20.00
CA GLU A 32 25.66 -26.36 -20.03
C GLU A 32 24.90 -27.52 -19.35
N LEU A 33 24.36 -27.30 -18.15
CA LEU A 33 23.64 -28.32 -17.38
C LEU A 33 22.36 -28.81 -18.05
N LEU A 34 21.63 -27.93 -18.74
CA LEU A 34 20.37 -28.26 -19.41
C LEU A 34 20.55 -28.66 -20.88
N GLY A 35 21.77 -28.56 -21.41
CA GLY A 35 22.07 -28.82 -22.82
C GLY A 35 21.32 -27.87 -23.78
N ARG A 36 21.12 -26.60 -23.38
CA ARG A 36 20.43 -25.54 -24.13
C ARG A 36 21.38 -24.38 -24.42
N SER A 37 21.04 -23.48 -25.34
CA SER A 37 21.80 -22.24 -25.51
C SER A 37 21.58 -21.25 -24.36
N VAL A 38 22.58 -20.40 -24.12
CA VAL A 38 22.50 -19.29 -23.13
C VAL A 38 21.35 -18.34 -23.45
N ALA A 39 21.09 -18.08 -24.73
CA ALA A 39 19.96 -17.26 -25.17
C ALA A 39 18.61 -17.87 -24.76
N SER A 40 18.43 -19.18 -25.01
CA SER A 40 17.22 -19.90 -24.58
C SER A 40 17.01 -19.84 -23.06
N VAL A 41 18.09 -20.03 -22.29
CA VAL A 41 18.07 -19.90 -20.82
C VAL A 41 17.67 -18.49 -20.37
N ARG A 42 18.22 -17.43 -20.99
CA ARG A 42 17.85 -16.03 -20.67
C ARG A 42 16.39 -15.73 -21.00
N CYS A 43 15.90 -16.18 -22.15
CA CYS A 43 14.50 -16.02 -22.52
C CYS A 43 13.57 -16.76 -21.56
N ALA A 44 13.92 -18.00 -21.17
CA ALA A 44 13.17 -18.78 -20.20
C ALA A 44 13.17 -18.14 -18.81
N ALA A 45 14.33 -17.63 -18.36
CA ALA A 45 14.45 -16.91 -17.11
C ALA A 45 13.54 -15.69 -17.06
N HIS A 46 13.52 -14.89 -18.12
CA HIS A 46 12.63 -13.76 -18.23
C HIS A 46 11.15 -14.18 -18.19
N ARG A 47 10.76 -15.16 -19.02
CA ARG A 47 9.38 -15.66 -19.13
C ARG A 47 8.87 -16.25 -17.81
N HIS A 48 9.70 -17.02 -17.11
CA HIS A 48 9.32 -17.72 -15.88
C HIS A 48 9.74 -16.98 -14.60
N ARG A 49 10.21 -15.73 -14.72
CA ARG A 49 10.66 -14.89 -13.60
C ARG A 49 11.69 -15.58 -12.71
N ILE A 50 12.68 -16.24 -13.32
CA ILE A 50 13.78 -16.91 -12.62
C ILE A 50 15.00 -15.97 -12.63
N SER A 51 15.56 -15.67 -11.45
CA SER A 51 16.79 -14.87 -11.34
C SER A 51 18.00 -15.70 -11.75
N LEU A 52 18.74 -15.25 -12.76
CA LEU A 52 20.03 -15.82 -13.20
C LEU A 52 21.23 -15.20 -12.48
N ARG A 53 20.99 -14.49 -11.38
CA ARG A 53 22.03 -13.81 -10.62
C ARG A 53 22.87 -14.85 -9.88
N GLN A 54 24.20 -14.74 -10.03
CA GLN A 54 25.13 -15.58 -9.30
C GLN A 54 25.16 -15.23 -7.81
N ASP A 55 25.36 -16.24 -6.97
CA ASP A 55 25.56 -16.02 -5.55
C ASP A 55 26.75 -15.08 -5.30
N GLY A 56 26.56 -14.12 -4.40
CA GLY A 56 27.54 -13.06 -4.12
C GLY A 56 27.66 -11.95 -5.18
N SER A 57 27.18 -12.15 -6.42
CA SER A 57 27.20 -11.11 -7.45
C SER A 57 26.34 -9.93 -7.03
N ARG A 58 26.84 -8.70 -7.20
CA ARG A 58 26.10 -7.45 -6.92
C ARG A 58 25.68 -6.68 -8.17
N ARG A 59 25.91 -7.23 -9.37
CA ARG A 59 25.66 -6.55 -10.63
C ARG A 59 24.20 -6.68 -11.08
N GLY A 60 23.71 -5.69 -11.83
CA GLY A 60 22.37 -5.69 -12.44
C GLY A 60 21.22 -5.30 -11.52
N SER A 61 19.99 -5.37 -12.01
CA SER A 61 18.78 -5.16 -11.20
C SER A 61 18.40 -6.43 -10.45
N VAL A 62 17.84 -6.28 -9.24
CA VAL A 62 17.26 -7.40 -8.50
C VAL A 62 15.96 -7.82 -9.18
N LEU A 63 15.64 -9.12 -9.19
CA LEU A 63 14.35 -9.58 -9.69
C LEU A 63 13.21 -8.89 -8.89
N GLY A 64 12.25 -8.31 -9.60
CA GLY A 64 11.14 -7.55 -8.99
C GLY A 64 11.44 -6.06 -8.75
N GLN A 65 12.68 -5.59 -8.96
CA GLN A 65 13.01 -4.17 -8.89
C GLN A 65 12.30 -3.39 -10.02
N PRO A 66 11.57 -2.30 -9.71
CA PRO A 66 10.99 -1.42 -10.72
C PRO A 66 12.06 -0.83 -11.64
N ARG A 67 11.72 -0.61 -12.92
CA ARG A 67 12.63 0.06 -13.86
C ARG A 67 12.87 1.51 -13.41
N GLY A 68 14.11 1.99 -13.57
CA GLY A 68 14.49 3.36 -13.24
C GLY A 68 14.72 3.64 -11.74
N VAL A 69 14.46 2.68 -10.85
CA VAL A 69 14.68 2.85 -9.41
C VAL A 69 16.01 2.22 -9.01
N SER A 70 16.88 2.96 -8.35
CA SER A 70 18.08 2.41 -7.70
C SER A 70 17.79 2.07 -6.24
N LEU A 71 17.96 0.81 -5.86
CA LEU A 71 17.74 0.37 -4.48
C LEU A 71 18.92 0.77 -3.60
N ARG A 72 18.64 1.30 -2.40
CA ARG A 72 19.66 1.50 -1.37
C ARG A 72 20.35 0.18 -1.04
N ARG A 73 21.65 0.24 -0.71
CA ARG A 73 22.48 -0.95 -0.48
C ARG A 73 21.89 -1.93 0.54
N GLY A 74 21.41 -1.44 1.68
CA GLY A 74 20.79 -2.28 2.72
C GLY A 74 19.56 -3.04 2.21
N LEU A 75 18.58 -2.31 1.65
CA LEU A 75 17.36 -2.89 1.08
C LEU A 75 17.66 -3.91 -0.04
N ARG A 76 18.69 -3.62 -0.86
CA ARG A 76 19.16 -4.54 -1.90
C ARG A 76 19.74 -5.83 -1.30
N GLU A 77 20.54 -5.74 -0.26
CA GLU A 77 21.13 -6.90 0.43
C GLU A 77 20.03 -7.74 1.09
N GLU A 78 19.02 -7.13 1.68
CA GLU A 78 17.88 -7.82 2.29
C GLU A 78 17.00 -8.55 1.26
N LEU A 79 16.70 -7.94 0.11
CA LEU A 79 15.95 -8.61 -0.97
C LEU A 79 16.71 -9.81 -1.54
N VAL A 80 18.03 -9.69 -1.69
CA VAL A 80 18.88 -10.76 -2.21
C VAL A 80 18.97 -11.92 -1.23
N SER A 81 19.08 -11.60 0.05
CA SER A 81 19.14 -12.59 1.13
C SER A 81 17.77 -13.12 1.56
N LYS A 82 16.68 -12.66 0.93
CA LYS A 82 15.28 -12.97 1.29
C LYS A 82 14.95 -12.67 2.75
N ARG A 83 15.70 -11.77 3.40
CA ARG A 83 15.48 -11.42 4.81
C ARG A 83 14.22 -10.59 5.02
N LEU A 84 13.78 -9.85 4.00
CA LEU A 84 12.54 -9.06 4.04
C LEU A 84 11.28 -9.92 4.18
N ASP A 85 11.34 -11.19 3.79
CA ASP A 85 10.19 -12.08 3.86
C ASP A 85 9.85 -12.45 5.32
N GLY A 86 10.85 -12.48 6.21
CA GLY A 86 10.66 -12.83 7.63
C GLY A 86 9.74 -11.83 8.38
N PRO A 87 10.11 -10.54 8.44
CA PRO A 87 9.26 -9.52 9.07
C PRO A 87 7.88 -9.38 8.43
N LEU A 88 7.78 -9.55 7.10
CA LEU A 88 6.49 -9.51 6.40
C LEU A 88 5.61 -10.72 6.76
N ALA A 89 6.18 -11.93 6.77
CA ALA A 89 5.47 -13.14 7.15
C ALA A 89 5.01 -13.07 8.62
N GLU A 90 5.87 -12.56 9.50
CA GLU A 90 5.52 -12.35 10.91
C GLU A 90 4.40 -11.32 11.06
N ARG A 91 4.47 -10.21 10.32
CA ARG A 91 3.40 -9.21 10.31
C ARG A 91 2.07 -9.78 9.80
N LEU A 92 2.09 -10.57 8.74
CA LEU A 92 0.90 -11.26 8.22
C LEU A 92 0.33 -12.26 9.22
N ARG A 93 1.17 -12.90 10.04
CA ARG A 93 0.74 -13.79 11.12
C ARG A 93 0.04 -13.01 12.22
N LEU A 94 0.67 -11.95 12.72
CA LEU A 94 0.11 -11.07 13.75
C LEU A 94 -1.22 -10.44 13.29
N ASP A 95 -1.31 -10.00 12.04
CA ASP A 95 -2.54 -9.42 11.48
C ASP A 95 -3.70 -10.42 11.40
N ARG A 96 -3.42 -11.73 11.27
CA ARG A 96 -4.45 -12.78 11.29
C ARG A 96 -4.95 -13.11 12.68
N GLU A 97 -4.09 -12.99 13.68
CA GLU A 97 -4.39 -13.27 15.09
C GLU A 97 -5.02 -12.05 15.79
N ALA A 98 -4.86 -10.86 15.22
CA ALA A 98 -5.37 -9.62 15.78
C ALA A 98 -6.90 -9.51 15.71
N GLU A 99 -7.49 -8.91 16.74
CA GLU A 99 -8.90 -8.54 16.73
C GLU A 99 -9.19 -7.55 15.59
N LEU A 100 -10.30 -7.77 14.89
CA LEU A 100 -10.72 -6.93 13.79
C LEU A 100 -11.47 -5.70 14.29
N CYS A 101 -11.28 -4.59 13.60
CA CYS A 101 -11.96 -3.33 13.86
C CYS A 101 -13.49 -3.51 13.78
N PRO A 102 -14.25 -3.18 14.83
CA PRO A 102 -15.70 -3.40 14.88
C PRO A 102 -16.48 -2.55 13.87
N SER A 103 -15.92 -1.42 13.43
CA SER A 103 -16.59 -0.52 12.46
C SER A 103 -16.57 -1.04 11.02
N CYS A 104 -15.50 -1.74 10.61
CA CYS A 104 -15.35 -2.17 9.22
C CYS A 104 -15.17 -3.67 9.03
N ALA A 105 -14.90 -4.41 10.11
CA ALA A 105 -14.65 -5.85 10.13
C ALA A 105 -13.56 -6.34 9.14
N ALA A 106 -12.70 -5.43 8.65
CA ALA A 106 -11.77 -5.73 7.55
C ALA A 106 -10.29 -5.54 7.91
N ARG A 107 -10.01 -4.71 8.91
CA ARG A 107 -8.63 -4.35 9.31
C ARG A 107 -8.44 -4.63 10.79
N PRO A 108 -7.26 -5.03 11.24
CA PRO A 108 -6.99 -5.22 12.66
C PRO A 108 -7.15 -3.90 13.43
N ILE A 109 -7.47 -4.02 14.72
CA ILE A 109 -7.46 -2.90 15.66
C ILE A 109 -6.04 -2.37 15.75
N ALA A 110 -5.87 -1.06 15.51
CA ALA A 110 -4.57 -0.41 15.47
C ALA A 110 -4.47 0.76 16.47
N VAL A 111 -5.60 1.27 16.93
CA VAL A 111 -5.68 2.36 17.91
C VAL A 111 -6.31 1.84 19.20
N PRO A 112 -5.50 1.47 20.22
CA PRO A 112 -6.00 0.84 21.44
C PRO A 112 -7.05 1.66 22.19
N THR A 113 -6.91 2.99 22.20
CA THR A 113 -7.81 3.89 22.92
C THR A 113 -9.23 3.91 22.37
N THR A 114 -9.41 3.66 21.07
CA THR A 114 -10.72 3.69 20.41
C THR A 114 -11.19 2.31 19.96
N GLY A 115 -10.33 1.30 20.00
CA GLY A 115 -10.63 -0.03 19.47
C GLY A 115 -10.84 -0.06 17.95
N LEU A 116 -10.37 0.94 17.21
CA LEU A 116 -10.57 1.04 15.77
C LEU A 116 -9.27 0.80 14.97
N CYS A 117 -9.42 0.45 13.70
CA CYS A 117 -8.31 0.54 12.75
C CYS A 117 -7.98 2.00 12.45
N HIS A 118 -6.75 2.30 12.02
CA HIS A 118 -6.33 3.69 11.73
C HIS A 118 -7.27 4.43 10.79
N ILE A 119 -7.79 3.78 9.75
CA ILE A 119 -8.68 4.42 8.78
C ILE A 119 -10.02 4.79 9.42
N CYS A 120 -10.67 3.86 10.13
CA CYS A 120 -11.93 4.13 10.83
C CYS A 120 -11.75 5.18 11.95
N HIS A 121 -10.63 5.14 12.66
CA HIS A 121 -10.28 6.13 13.67
C HIS A 121 -10.17 7.54 13.07
N THR A 122 -9.44 7.71 11.97
CA THR A 122 -9.32 9.01 11.29
C THR A 122 -10.66 9.51 10.75
N HIS A 123 -11.50 8.61 10.23
CA HIS A 123 -12.86 8.96 9.83
C HIS A 123 -13.70 9.45 11.02
N ALA A 124 -13.64 8.75 12.15
CA ALA A 124 -14.34 9.15 13.37
C ALA A 124 -13.90 10.54 13.87
N LEU A 125 -12.58 10.80 13.90
CA LEU A 125 -12.05 12.12 14.25
C LEU A 125 -12.53 13.21 13.28
N THR A 126 -12.52 12.90 11.98
CA THR A 126 -13.01 13.83 10.96
C THR A 126 -14.48 14.17 11.18
N GLN A 127 -15.30 13.16 11.51
CA GLN A 127 -16.71 13.37 11.78
C GLN A 127 -16.92 14.22 13.04
N ALA A 128 -16.21 13.92 14.13
CA ALA A 128 -16.28 14.71 15.36
C ALA A 128 -15.95 16.19 15.12
N HIS A 129 -14.92 16.50 14.32
CA HIS A 129 -14.59 17.88 13.96
C HIS A 129 -15.67 18.55 13.10
N ARG A 130 -16.28 17.81 12.16
CA ARG A 130 -17.39 18.35 11.36
C ARG A 130 -18.60 18.68 12.23
N ASP A 131 -18.92 17.81 13.18
CA ASP A 131 -20.04 18.01 14.10
C ASP A 131 -19.78 19.24 15.00
N GLU A 132 -18.54 19.44 15.46
CA GLU A 132 -18.15 20.61 16.23
C GLU A 132 -18.30 21.92 15.42
N ILE A 133 -17.84 21.92 14.17
CA ILE A 133 -18.01 23.06 13.25
C ILE A 133 -19.51 23.36 13.05
N ALA A 134 -20.31 22.33 12.75
CA ALA A 134 -21.74 22.47 12.54
C ALA A 134 -22.46 23.04 13.78
N LEU A 135 -22.05 22.62 14.98
CA LEU A 135 -22.59 23.16 16.23
C LEU A 135 -22.25 24.65 16.39
N LEU A 136 -21.03 25.07 16.05
CA LEU A 136 -20.63 26.47 16.11
C LEU A 136 -21.41 27.33 15.10
N GLU A 137 -21.62 26.84 13.89
CA GLU A 137 -22.44 27.50 12.88
C GLU A 137 -23.89 27.64 13.31
N ALA A 138 -24.48 26.58 13.86
CA ALA A 138 -25.85 26.61 14.40
C ALA A 138 -26.00 27.64 15.53
N LYS A 139 -25.00 27.73 16.43
CA LYS A 139 -24.97 28.77 17.48
C LYS A 139 -24.92 30.19 16.91
N ARG A 140 -24.11 30.42 15.87
CA ARG A 140 -24.02 31.73 15.18
C ARG A 140 -25.33 32.10 14.46
N ALA A 141 -25.97 31.13 13.81
CA ALA A 141 -27.26 31.33 13.17
C ALA A 141 -28.34 31.71 14.19
N LEU A 142 -28.41 30.96 15.30
CA LEU A 142 -29.34 31.25 16.41
C LEU A 142 -29.13 32.67 16.97
N TRP A 143 -27.87 33.07 17.17
CA TRP A 143 -27.56 34.43 17.64
C TRP A 143 -28.06 35.50 16.67
N THR A 144 -27.84 35.31 15.36
CA THR A 144 -28.32 36.22 14.32
C THR A 144 -29.85 36.35 14.34
N SER A 145 -30.57 35.23 14.41
CA SER A 145 -32.04 35.24 14.49
C SER A 145 -32.55 35.95 15.75
N ARG A 146 -31.89 35.75 16.90
CA ARG A 146 -32.22 36.47 18.15
C ARG A 146 -32.02 37.98 18.01
N GLN A 147 -30.93 38.41 17.38
CA GLN A 147 -30.65 39.82 17.13
C GLN A 147 -31.67 40.45 16.16
N GLN A 148 -32.06 39.73 15.11
CA GLN A 148 -33.13 40.18 14.20
C GLN A 148 -34.45 40.36 14.94
N LEU A 149 -34.86 39.38 15.75
CA LEU A 149 -36.08 39.47 16.56
C LEU A 149 -36.04 40.66 17.52
N LYS A 150 -34.90 40.90 18.19
CA LYS A 150 -34.72 42.07 19.05
C LYS A 150 -34.91 43.36 18.27
N ARG A 151 -34.25 43.53 17.12
CA ARG A 151 -34.38 44.74 16.28
C ARG A 151 -35.82 44.98 15.82
N LEU A 152 -36.56 43.93 15.49
CA LEU A 152 -37.98 44.04 15.13
C LEU A 152 -38.82 44.50 16.32
N ARG A 153 -38.57 43.96 17.52
CA ARG A 153 -39.23 44.41 18.76
C ARG A 153 -38.90 45.86 19.09
N ASP A 154 -37.63 46.25 19.00
CA ASP A 154 -37.19 47.62 19.26
C ASP A 154 -37.85 48.61 18.27
N ARG A 155 -37.94 48.25 16.99
CA ARG A 155 -38.64 49.06 15.96
C ARG A 155 -40.14 49.18 16.23
N ALA A 156 -40.80 48.09 16.59
CA ALA A 156 -42.22 48.11 16.93
C ALA A 156 -42.49 48.96 18.19
N ALA A 157 -41.63 48.86 19.20
CA ALA A 157 -41.72 49.68 20.40
C ALA A 157 -41.51 51.17 20.10
N ALA A 158 -40.54 51.52 19.26
CA ALA A 158 -40.31 52.90 18.83
C ALA A 158 -41.49 53.47 18.03
N ALA A 159 -42.11 52.67 17.15
CA ALA A 159 -43.29 53.08 16.39
C ALA A 159 -44.55 53.24 17.26
N ALA A 160 -44.60 52.58 18.43
CA ALA A 160 -45.71 52.66 19.37
C ALA A 160 -45.54 53.74 20.45
N ALA A 161 -44.39 54.44 20.49
CA ALA A 161 -44.18 55.55 21.40
C ALA A 161 -44.96 56.78 20.89
N PRO A 162 -45.86 57.38 21.69
CA PRO A 162 -46.57 58.60 21.29
C PRO A 162 -45.61 59.78 21.16
N ASP A 163 -45.94 60.72 20.27
CA ASP A 163 -45.18 61.95 20.07
C ASP A 163 -45.19 62.76 21.38
N PRO A 164 -44.03 63.18 21.91
CA PRO A 164 -43.98 63.87 23.21
C PRO A 164 -44.58 65.29 23.20
N ASP A 165 -45.10 65.77 22.06
CA ASP A 165 -45.64 67.12 21.85
C ASP A 165 -47.17 67.17 21.54
N GLU A 166 -47.93 66.08 21.77
CA GLU A 166 -49.41 66.08 21.90
C GLU A 166 -49.86 66.05 23.37
#